data_AF-A0A2V5LDK6-F1
#
_entry.id   AF-A0A2V5LDK6-F1
#
_cell.length_a   1.000
_cell.length_b   1.000
_cell.length_c   1.000
_cell.angle_alpha   90.00
_cell.angle_beta   90.00
_cell.angle_gamma   90.00
#
_symmetry.space_group_name_H-M   'P 1'
#
loop_
_entity.id
_entity.type
_entity.pdbx_description
1 polymer ?
#
loop_
_entity_poly.entity_id
_entity_poly.type
_entity_poly.pdbx_seq_one_letter_code
_entity_poly.pdbx_strand_id
1 'polypeptide(L)'
;MTFEGVAAAGGVSKDFLYRIPELRARITKLREQQLPTRRTFITSQYAEASELDTSSIVRTLTAKLATERASHRQELAELNQALAAAHGQILALKRRLPNAESGDGHHISG
;
A
#
# COMPACT_ATOMS: atom_id res chain seq x y z
N MET A 1 -22.30 4.78 -12.85
CA MET A 1 -21.39 4.25 -11.82
C MET A 1 -21.24 5.26 -10.69
N THR A 2 -21.33 4.84 -9.42
CA THR A 2 -21.22 5.71 -8.22
C THR A 2 -20.03 5.32 -7.36
N PHE A 3 -19.47 6.27 -6.60
CA PHE A 3 -18.36 6.01 -5.65
C PHE A 3 -18.71 4.92 -4.62
N GLU A 4 -19.98 4.81 -4.27
CA GLU A 4 -20.50 3.82 -3.32
C GLU A 4 -20.47 2.40 -3.89
N GLY A 5 -20.85 2.23 -5.16
CA GLY A 5 -20.71 0.95 -5.85
C GLY A 5 -19.25 0.52 -6.01
N VAL A 6 -18.34 1.47 -6.23
CA VAL A 6 -16.90 1.19 -6.31
C VAL A 6 -16.32 0.79 -4.95
N ALA A 7 -16.74 1.47 -3.89
CA ALA A 7 -16.33 1.17 -2.52
C ALA A 7 -16.79 -0.24 -2.11
N ALA A 8 -18.06 -0.56 -2.33
CA ALA A 8 -18.64 -1.86 -2.03
C ALA A 8 -17.97 -3.00 -2.82
N ALA A 9 -17.74 -2.81 -4.12
CA ALA A 9 -17.12 -3.82 -4.97
C ALA A 9 -15.62 -4.01 -4.67
N GLY A 10 -14.91 -2.94 -4.32
CA GLY A 10 -13.49 -2.96 -4.00
C GLY A 10 -13.17 -3.35 -2.55
N GLY A 11 -14.18 -3.50 -1.69
CA GLY A 11 -13.98 -3.73 -0.24
C GLY A 11 -13.21 -2.59 0.44
N VAL A 12 -13.30 -1.37 -0.10
CA VAL A 12 -12.60 -0.18 0.40
C VAL A 12 -13.60 0.86 0.87
N SER A 13 -13.22 1.70 1.84
CA SER A 13 -14.11 2.78 2.28
C SER A 13 -14.25 3.86 1.22
N LYS A 14 -15.37 4.57 1.23
CA LYS A 14 -15.60 5.74 0.37
C LYS A 14 -14.51 6.81 0.59
N ASP A 15 -14.08 6.98 1.84
CA ASP A 15 -13.02 7.94 2.21
C ASP A 15 -11.67 7.57 1.60
N PHE A 16 -11.36 6.28 1.49
CA PHE A 16 -10.16 5.82 0.79
C PHE A 16 -10.17 6.25 -0.68
N LEU A 17 -11.32 6.16 -1.35
CA LEU A 17 -11.49 6.60 -2.74
C LEU A 17 -11.36 8.13 -2.88
N TYR A 18 -11.77 8.91 -1.87
CA TYR A 18 -11.58 10.37 -1.89
C TYR A 18 -10.16 10.81 -1.60
N ARG A 19 -9.40 10.03 -0.82
CA ARG A 19 -8.04 10.36 -0.41
C ARG A 19 -7.02 10.22 -1.55
N ILE A 20 -7.37 9.48 -2.59
CA ILE A 20 -6.52 9.25 -3.76
C ILE A 20 -7.08 10.06 -4.95
N PRO A 21 -6.47 11.20 -5.31
CA PRO A 21 -7.00 12.11 -6.33
C PRO A 21 -7.12 11.45 -7.72
N GLU A 22 -6.22 10.51 -8.04
CA GLU A 22 -6.27 9.76 -9.30
C GLU A 22 -7.52 8.86 -9.41
N LEU A 23 -7.89 8.17 -8.32
CA LEU A 23 -9.08 7.33 -8.28
C LEU A 23 -10.34 8.19 -8.42
N ARG A 24 -10.39 9.33 -7.73
CA ARG A 24 -11.48 10.30 -7.86
C ARG A 24 -11.64 10.79 -9.30
N ALA A 25 -10.54 11.18 -9.96
CA ALA A 25 -10.57 11.67 -11.33
C ALA A 25 -11.05 10.59 -12.31
N ARG A 26 -10.62 9.34 -12.14
CA ARG A 26 -11.01 8.22 -13.00
C ARG A 26 -12.49 7.85 -12.86
N ILE A 27 -13.00 7.78 -11.62
CA ILE A 27 -14.43 7.50 -11.36
C ILE A 27 -15.31 8.63 -11.93
N THR A 28 -14.86 9.88 -11.79
CA THR A 28 -15.57 11.04 -12.36
C THR A 28 -15.60 10.97 -13.88
N LYS A 29 -14.46 10.71 -14.55
CA LYS A 29 -14.38 10.56 -16.01
C LYS A 29 -15.26 9.42 -16.53
N LEU A 30 -15.29 8.28 -15.85
CA LEU A 30 -16.16 7.15 -16.20
C LEU A 30 -17.65 7.50 -16.05
N ARG A 31 -17.99 8.24 -14.98
CA ARG A 31 -19.35 8.74 -14.77
C ARG A 31 -19.77 9.72 -15.86
N GLU A 32 -18.87 10.62 -16.27
CA GLU A 32 -19.08 11.55 -17.36
C GLU A 32 -19.21 10.84 -18.71
N GLN A 33 -18.48 9.74 -18.95
CA GLN A 33 -18.61 8.93 -20.16
C GLN A 33 -19.94 8.15 -20.23
N GLN A 34 -20.47 7.73 -19.08
CA GLN A 34 -21.79 7.07 -19.00
C GLN A 34 -22.97 8.05 -19.11
N LEU A 35 -22.77 9.34 -18.84
CA LEU A 35 -23.84 10.34 -18.86
C LEU A 35 -24.40 10.70 -20.24
N PRO A 36 -23.61 10.92 -21.32
CA PRO A 36 -24.14 11.30 -22.63
C PRO A 36 -24.84 10.15 -23.36
N THR A 37 -24.55 8.90 -23.00
CA THR A 37 -25.21 7.71 -23.57
C THR A 37 -26.60 7.46 -22.98
N ARG A 38 -26.88 8.01 -21.77
CA ARG A 38 -28.14 7.75 -21.06
C ARG A 38 -29.38 8.41 -21.67
N ARG A 39 -29.22 9.32 -22.64
CA ARG A 39 -30.35 10.12 -23.15
C ARG A 39 -31.08 9.56 -24.36
N THR A 40 -30.54 8.55 -25.06
CA THR A 40 -31.16 8.16 -26.34
C THR A 40 -31.60 6.72 -26.45
N PHE A 41 -30.96 5.73 -25.83
CA PHE A 41 -31.38 4.34 -26.07
C PHE A 41 -31.03 3.41 -24.89
N ILE A 42 -31.81 2.33 -24.77
CA ILE A 42 -31.49 1.05 -24.13
C ILE A 42 -31.68 0.91 -22.61
N THR A 43 -32.93 0.69 -22.23
CA THR A 43 -33.34 -0.10 -21.07
C THR A 43 -32.96 -1.58 -21.30
N SER A 44 -32.33 -2.23 -20.32
CA SER A 44 -32.00 -3.67 -20.18
C SER A 44 -30.64 -4.19 -20.68
N GLN A 45 -30.26 -4.13 -21.97
CA GLN A 45 -29.06 -4.86 -22.44
C GLN A 45 -27.69 -4.23 -22.09
N TYR A 46 -27.62 -2.91 -21.89
CA TYR A 46 -26.36 -2.23 -21.55
C TYR A 46 -26.05 -2.26 -20.05
N ALA A 47 -27.03 -2.59 -19.20
CA ALA A 47 -26.82 -2.71 -17.77
C ALA A 47 -25.89 -3.90 -17.46
N GLU A 48 -26.15 -5.07 -18.05
CA GLU A 48 -25.31 -6.26 -17.84
C GLU A 48 -23.90 -6.09 -18.41
N ALA A 49 -23.77 -5.56 -19.63
CA ALA A 49 -22.45 -5.35 -20.24
C ALA A 49 -21.59 -4.35 -19.45
N SER A 50 -22.22 -3.29 -18.90
CA SER A 50 -21.49 -2.30 -18.10
C SER A 50 -21.14 -2.80 -16.69
N GLU A 51 -21.92 -3.73 -16.14
CA GLU A 51 -21.66 -4.36 -14.85
C GLU A 51 -20.54 -5.40 -14.94
N LEU A 52 -20.49 -6.17 -16.04
CA LEU A 52 -19.39 -7.09 -16.35
C LEU A 52 -18.05 -6.37 -16.53
N ASP A 53 -18.05 -5.23 -17.23
CA ASP A 53 -16.85 -4.42 -17.43
C ASP A 53 -16.36 -3.78 -16.11
N THR A 54 -17.30 -3.34 -15.27
CA THR A 54 -17.01 -2.83 -13.92
C THR A 54 -16.37 -3.91 -13.03
N SER A 55 -16.93 -5.12 -13.03
CA SER A 55 -16.41 -6.27 -12.29
C SER A 55 -14.99 -6.64 -12.73
N SER A 56 -14.72 -6.61 -14.04
CA SER A 56 -13.39 -6.86 -14.60
C SER A 56 -12.34 -5.84 -14.13
N ILE A 57 -12.70 -4.55 -14.13
CA ILE A 57 -11.82 -3.47 -13.67
C ILE A 57 -11.55 -3.59 -12.17
N VAL A 58 -12.60 -3.82 -11.37
CA VAL A 58 -12.45 -4.02 -9.92
C VAL A 58 -11.55 -5.21 -9.63
N ARG A 59 -11.76 -6.35 -10.30
CA ARG A 59 -10.92 -7.55 -10.15
C ARG A 59 -9.46 -7.26 -10.50
N THR A 60 -9.21 -6.52 -11.57
CA THR A 60 -7.86 -6.14 -12.00
C THR A 60 -7.19 -5.20 -10.98
N LEU A 61 -7.92 -4.22 -10.46
CA LEU A 61 -7.42 -3.31 -9.42
C LEU A 61 -7.15 -4.04 -8.10
N THR A 62 -8.03 -4.93 -7.67
CA THR A 62 -7.84 -5.75 -6.48
C THR A 62 -6.60 -6.64 -6.61
N ALA A 63 -6.38 -7.25 -7.78
CA ALA A 63 -5.17 -8.02 -8.05
C ALA A 63 -3.91 -7.16 -7.96
N LYS A 64 -3.92 -5.96 -8.57
CA LYS A 64 -2.79 -5.01 -8.50
C LYS A 64 -2.48 -4.57 -7.07
N LEU A 65 -3.52 -4.24 -6.30
CA LEU A 65 -3.37 -3.84 -4.90
C LEU A 65 -2.83 -5.00 -4.05
N ALA A 66 -3.27 -6.23 -4.31
CA ALA A 66 -2.76 -7.41 -3.62
C ALA A 66 -1.27 -7.64 -3.91
N THR A 67 -0.85 -7.50 -5.17
CA THR A 67 0.56 -7.61 -5.57
C THR A 67 1.43 -6.52 -4.96
N GLU A 68 0.97 -5.27 -4.99
CA GLU A 68 1.69 -4.13 -4.41
C GLU A 68 1.85 -4.30 -2.89
N ARG A 69 0.78 -4.67 -2.19
CA ARG A 69 0.83 -4.96 -0.75
C ARG A 69 1.76 -6.13 -0.42
N ALA A 70 1.84 -7.14 -1.28
CA ALA A 70 2.77 -8.25 -1.09
C ALA A 70 4.22 -7.79 -1.25
N SER A 71 4.53 -6.99 -2.26
CA SER A 71 5.88 -6.39 -2.45
C SER A 71 6.28 -5.55 -1.24
N HIS A 72 5.41 -4.63 -0.80
CA HIS A 72 5.72 -3.79 0.37
C HIS A 72 5.93 -4.60 1.65
N ARG A 73 5.17 -5.68 1.87
CA ARG A 73 5.39 -6.55 3.03
C ARG A 73 6.73 -7.28 2.94
N GLN A 74 7.13 -7.71 1.75
CA GLN A 74 8.42 -8.33 1.51
C GLN A 74 9.56 -7.35 1.76
N GLU A 75 9.49 -6.15 1.20
CA GLU A 75 10.48 -5.08 1.40
C GLU A 75 10.61 -4.69 2.88
N LEU A 76 9.49 -4.60 3.61
CA LEU A 76 9.51 -4.35 5.06
C LEU A 76 10.13 -5.51 5.85
N ALA A 77 9.91 -6.75 5.45
CA ALA A 77 10.52 -7.92 6.09
C ALA A 77 12.04 -7.92 5.89
N GLU A 78 12.49 -7.68 4.67
CA GLU A 78 13.91 -7.58 4.31
C GLU A 78 14.60 -6.44 5.07
N LEU A 79 13.98 -5.26 5.13
CA LEU A 79 14.51 -4.11 5.86
C LEU A 79 14.61 -4.38 7.37
N ASN A 80 13.58 -4.98 7.97
CA ASN A 80 13.61 -5.34 9.39
C ASN A 80 14.69 -6.38 9.69
N GLN A 81 14.91 -7.34 8.79
CA GLN A 81 15.97 -8.33 8.94
C GLN A 81 17.36 -7.68 8.88
N ALA A 82 17.57 -6.77 7.92
CA ALA A 82 18.82 -6.02 7.80
C ALA A 82 19.08 -5.15 9.05
N LEU A 83 18.04 -4.50 9.57
CA LEU A 83 18.12 -3.70 10.79
C LEU A 83 18.46 -4.56 12.01
N ALA A 84 17.81 -5.72 12.16
CA ALA A 84 18.11 -6.66 13.23
C ALA A 84 19.56 -7.17 13.16
N ALA A 85 20.06 -7.49 11.96
CA ALA A 85 21.44 -7.89 11.75
C ALA A 85 22.43 -6.78 12.11
N ALA A 86 22.17 -5.54 11.68
CA ALA A 86 22.99 -4.38 12.03
C ALA A 86 23.01 -4.14 13.55
N HIS A 87 21.85 -4.23 14.22
CA HIS A 87 21.76 -4.12 15.68
C HIS A 87 22.54 -5.25 16.38
N GLY A 88 22.49 -6.48 15.87
CA GLY A 88 23.28 -7.60 16.39
C GLY A 88 24.78 -7.34 16.29
N GLN A 89 25.25 -6.78 15.17
CA GLN A 89 26.65 -6.39 15.00
C GLN A 89 27.06 -5.26 15.95
N ILE A 90 26.23 -4.23 16.13
CA ILE A 90 26.48 -3.15 17.10
C ILE A 90 26.60 -3.69 18.51
N LEU A 91 25.69 -4.58 18.93
CA LEU A 91 25.76 -5.21 20.25
C LEU A 91 27.02 -6.07 20.42
N ALA A 92 27.39 -6.84 19.40
CA ALA A 92 28.61 -7.64 19.42
C ALA A 92 29.87 -6.77 19.53
N LEU A 93 29.92 -5.65 18.82
CA LEU A 93 31.01 -4.67 18.90
C LEU A 93 31.06 -3.99 20.27
N LYS A 94 29.91 -3.53 20.79
CA LYS A 94 29.83 -2.93 22.14
C LYS A 94 30.27 -3.90 23.24
N ARG A 95 29.90 -5.17 23.14
CA ARG A 95 30.33 -6.22 24.08
C ARG A 95 31.81 -6.59 23.96
N ARG A 96 32.45 -6.28 22.83
CA ARG A 96 33.90 -6.43 22.64
C ARG A 96 34.70 -5.21 23.11
N LEU A 97 34.04 -4.11 23.45
CA LEU A 97 34.67 -2.88 23.95
C LEU A 97 34.93 -2.81 25.48
N PRO A 98 34.52 -3.74 26.37
CA PRO A 98 34.99 -3.70 27.75
C PRO A 98 36.41 -4.26 27.77
N ASN A 99 37.38 -3.36 27.66
CA ASN A 99 38.75 -3.42 28.22
C ASN A 99 39.68 -2.30 27.72
N ALA A 100 39.25 -1.43 26.80
CA ALA A 100 40.10 -0.32 26.34
C ALA A 100 40.05 0.93 27.26
N GLU A 101 39.05 1.04 28.13
CA GLU A 101 38.78 2.26 28.92
C GLU A 101 38.92 2.04 30.44
N SER A 102 39.41 0.87 30.89
CA SER A 102 39.46 0.52 32.32
C SER A 102 40.81 -0.01 32.82
N GLY A 103 41.90 0.44 32.21
CA GLY A 103 43.24 0.09 32.70
C GLY A 103 44.31 1.06 32.22
N ASP A 104 44.32 2.30 32.71
CA ASP A 104 45.52 2.82 33.39
C ASP A 104 45.18 4.13 34.13
N GLY A 105 44.79 3.99 35.38
CA GLY A 105 44.28 5.10 36.18
C GLY A 105 44.43 4.86 37.66
N HIS A 106 45.58 4.39 38.14
CA HIS A 106 46.00 4.67 39.52
C HIS A 106 47.48 4.40 39.82
N HIS A 107 48.21 5.49 40.08
CA HIS A 107 49.08 5.71 41.25
C HIS A 107 49.85 4.51 41.83
N ILE A 108 51.19 4.59 41.75
CA ILE A 108 52.05 4.29 42.90
C ILE A 108 53.24 5.25 42.92
N SER A 109 53.28 6.07 43.98
CA SER A 109 54.45 6.78 44.47
C SER A 109 55.51 5.79 44.95
N GLY A 110 56.78 6.18 44.80
CA GLY A 110 57.96 5.53 45.36
C GLY A 110 59.21 6.23 44.88
#